data_AF-A0A0H1B5L8-F1
#
_entry.id   AF-A0A0H1B5L8-F1
#
_cell.length_a   1.000
_cell.length_b   1.000
_cell.length_c   1.000
_cell.angle_alpha   90.00
_cell.angle_beta   90.00
_cell.angle_gamma   90.00
#
_symmetry.space_group_name_H-M   'P 1'
#
loop_
_entity.id
_entity.type
_entity.pdbx_description
1 polymer ?
#
loop_
_entity_poly.entity_id
_entity_poly.type
_entity_poly.pdbx_seq_one_letter_code
_entity_poly.pdbx_strand_id
1 'polypeptide(L)'
;MTMTRFIFALTLLLQLVSAHFSVKHPFWRGNSYSTQWERPCGGVNVTTNRTEWPLDGGSLLFSPTHPWAITYVNLGLGSDNTVIFNISLIEGFNQTGNGTLCFPKVGIPEGLGITAGSNASLQVIQLTELGSALYNCADITFSENAELLSTDTCTNSSGIGWMPIGPAPATNNTPPDTGMGAALSIDQAAKTLGLGVIMALLFWNLQF
;
A
#
# COMPACT_ATOMS: atom_id res chain seq x y z
N MET A 1 -25.58 -35.45 -0.94
CA MET A 1 -24.52 -34.43 -1.12
C MET A 1 -24.54 -33.56 0.12
N THR A 2 -23.60 -33.82 1.02
CA THR A 2 -23.65 -33.41 2.43
C THR A 2 -23.40 -31.92 2.59
N MET A 3 -24.22 -31.28 3.43
CA MET A 3 -24.21 -29.86 3.81
C MET A 3 -22.80 -29.33 4.14
N THR A 4 -21.91 -30.21 4.60
CA THR A 4 -20.49 -29.97 4.86
C THR A 4 -19.70 -29.47 3.65
N ARG A 5 -19.98 -29.94 2.43
CA ARG A 5 -19.30 -29.47 1.20
C ARG A 5 -19.71 -28.04 0.82
N PHE A 6 -20.95 -27.65 1.12
CA PHE A 6 -21.41 -26.28 0.91
C PHE A 6 -20.81 -25.31 1.94
N ILE A 7 -20.66 -25.74 3.20
CA ILE A 7 -20.03 -24.93 4.25
C ILE A 7 -18.56 -24.66 3.92
N PHE A 8 -17.80 -25.68 3.46
CA PHE A 8 -16.41 -25.50 3.03
C PHE A 8 -16.27 -24.59 1.78
N ALA A 9 -17.20 -24.67 0.83
CA ALA A 9 -17.18 -23.78 -0.34
C ALA A 9 -17.54 -22.33 0.04
N LEU A 10 -18.45 -22.14 1.00
CA LEU A 10 -18.86 -20.81 1.45
C LEU A 10 -17.75 -20.13 2.26
N THR A 11 -17.06 -20.84 3.17
CA THR A 11 -15.93 -20.27 3.94
C THR A 11 -14.74 -19.88 3.08
N LEU A 12 -14.52 -20.54 1.94
CA LEU A 12 -13.48 -20.18 0.99
C LEU A 12 -13.78 -18.88 0.23
N LEU A 13 -15.06 -18.52 0.05
CA LEU A 13 -15.50 -17.30 -0.61
C LEU A 13 -15.45 -16.05 0.29
N LEU A 14 -15.39 -16.24 1.62
CA LEU A 14 -15.37 -15.15 2.61
C LEU A 14 -14.01 -14.46 2.76
N GLN A 15 -12.95 -14.94 2.10
CA GLN A 15 -11.59 -14.41 2.27
C GLN A 15 -11.24 -13.30 1.27
N LEU A 16 -12.20 -12.78 0.50
CA LEU A 16 -11.99 -11.63 -0.40
C LEU A 16 -12.17 -10.30 0.34
N VAL A 17 -11.46 -10.11 1.45
CA VAL A 17 -11.32 -8.78 2.06
C VAL A 17 -10.33 -7.98 1.22
N SER A 18 -10.86 -7.04 0.44
CA SER A 18 -10.08 -6.21 -0.47
C SER A 18 -9.52 -4.98 0.25
N ALA A 19 -8.27 -4.62 -0.04
CA ALA A 19 -7.58 -3.48 0.57
C ALA A 19 -7.88 -2.14 -0.11
N HIS A 20 -9.16 -1.81 -0.30
CA HIS A 20 -9.54 -0.59 -1.00
C HIS A 20 -9.05 0.66 -0.25
N PHE A 21 -8.74 1.69 -1.01
CA PHE A 21 -8.29 2.97 -0.48
C PHE A 21 -8.81 4.13 -1.33
N SER A 22 -8.58 5.36 -0.88
CA SER A 22 -8.85 6.54 -1.70
C SER A 22 -7.73 7.55 -1.55
N VAL A 23 -7.27 8.12 -2.66
CA VAL A 23 -6.29 9.22 -2.62
C VAL A 23 -7.03 10.55 -2.44
N LYS A 24 -6.69 11.27 -1.38
CA LYS A 24 -7.32 12.53 -0.98
C LYS A 24 -6.55 13.74 -1.50
N HIS A 25 -5.22 13.67 -1.52
CA HIS A 25 -4.38 14.71 -2.08
C HIS A 25 -3.08 14.13 -2.68
N PRO A 26 -2.69 14.54 -3.89
CA PRO A 26 -3.55 15.18 -4.89
C PRO A 26 -4.80 14.31 -5.14
N PHE A 27 -5.94 14.93 -5.46
CA PHE A 27 -7.21 14.21 -5.51
C PHE A 27 -7.17 13.16 -6.65
N TRP A 28 -7.61 11.94 -6.37
CA TRP A 28 -7.66 10.89 -7.40
C TRP A 28 -8.49 11.30 -8.62
N ARG A 29 -8.23 10.68 -9.78
CA ARG A 29 -8.96 10.93 -11.04
C ARG A 29 -10.48 10.79 -10.90
N GLY A 30 -10.93 9.94 -9.99
CA GLY A 30 -12.33 9.70 -9.69
C GLY A 30 -12.49 8.51 -8.76
N ASN A 31 -13.73 8.30 -8.30
CA ASN A 31 -14.05 7.16 -7.45
C ASN A 31 -13.94 5.85 -8.24
N SER A 32 -12.85 5.12 -8.01
CA SER A 32 -12.58 3.81 -8.59
C SER A 32 -12.78 2.66 -7.61
N TYR A 33 -13.46 2.88 -6.47
CA TYR A 33 -13.57 1.89 -5.39
C TYR A 33 -13.99 0.50 -5.89
N SER A 34 -14.91 0.42 -6.84
CA SER A 34 -15.39 -0.84 -7.43
C SER A 34 -14.62 -1.31 -8.67
N THR A 35 -13.48 -0.70 -9.00
CA THR A 35 -12.68 -1.02 -10.20
C THR A 35 -11.18 -0.94 -9.93
N GLN A 36 -10.75 -0.84 -8.67
CA GLN A 36 -9.33 -0.55 -8.33
C GLN A 36 -8.37 -1.63 -8.83
N TRP A 37 -8.82 -2.83 -9.13
CA TRP A 37 -7.98 -3.89 -9.72
C TRP A 37 -7.60 -3.62 -11.19
N GLU A 38 -8.27 -2.69 -11.87
CA GLU A 38 -8.00 -2.36 -13.27
C GLU A 38 -6.77 -1.47 -13.40
N ARG A 39 -5.73 -1.98 -14.06
CA ARG A 39 -4.53 -1.19 -14.35
C ARG A 39 -4.82 -0.08 -15.39
N PRO A 40 -4.12 1.07 -15.32
CA PRO A 40 -3.14 1.45 -14.29
C PRO A 40 -3.74 2.28 -13.14
N CYS A 41 -5.01 2.70 -13.21
CA CYS A 41 -5.58 3.75 -12.34
C CYS A 41 -6.98 3.40 -11.82
N GLY A 42 -7.29 2.10 -11.69
CA GLY A 42 -8.64 1.62 -11.44
C GLY A 42 -9.57 1.81 -12.64
N GLY A 43 -9.03 1.78 -13.86
CA GLY A 43 -9.77 2.01 -15.11
C GLY A 43 -10.16 3.47 -15.38
N VAL A 44 -9.79 4.42 -14.51
CA VAL A 44 -10.18 5.83 -14.66
C VAL A 44 -9.24 6.58 -15.60
N ASN A 45 -9.83 7.15 -16.66
CA ASN A 45 -9.16 8.00 -17.64
C ASN A 45 -8.56 9.26 -17.00
N VAL A 46 -7.53 9.82 -17.63
CA VAL A 46 -6.94 11.09 -17.18
C VAL A 46 -7.97 12.21 -17.10
N THR A 47 -7.75 13.13 -16.17
CA THR A 47 -8.54 14.34 -16.00
C THR A 47 -7.84 15.56 -16.61
N THR A 48 -8.64 16.59 -16.90
CA THR A 48 -8.15 17.92 -17.23
C THR A 48 -8.03 18.84 -16.02
N ASN A 49 -8.80 18.57 -14.96
CA ASN A 49 -8.72 19.28 -13.69
C ASN A 49 -7.61 18.66 -12.83
N ARG A 50 -6.39 19.19 -12.99
CA ARG A 50 -5.16 18.70 -12.36
C ARG A 50 -4.88 19.46 -11.06
N THR A 51 -4.36 18.75 -10.06
CA THR A 51 -3.91 19.40 -8.82
C THR A 51 -2.54 20.04 -9.05
N GLU A 52 -2.35 21.29 -8.65
CA GLU A 52 -1.00 21.87 -8.65
C GLU A 52 -0.11 21.17 -7.61
N TRP A 53 1.12 20.83 -7.98
CA TRP A 53 2.04 20.10 -7.11
C TRP A 53 3.46 20.69 -7.20
N PRO A 54 4.21 20.81 -6.09
CA PRO A 54 5.50 21.52 -6.09
C PRO A 54 6.57 20.83 -6.94
N LEU A 55 7.47 21.64 -7.50
CA LEU A 55 8.54 21.18 -8.39
C LEU A 55 9.54 20.21 -7.76
N ASP A 56 9.72 20.26 -6.45
CA ASP A 56 10.69 19.45 -5.71
C ASP A 56 10.03 18.37 -4.83
N GLY A 57 8.71 18.20 -4.99
CA GLY A 57 7.92 17.23 -4.24
C GLY A 57 6.82 17.88 -3.40
N GLY A 58 5.69 17.21 -3.34
CA GLY A 58 4.50 17.68 -2.64
C GLY A 58 3.92 16.68 -1.67
N SER A 59 2.83 17.08 -1.01
CA SER A 59 2.15 16.22 -0.06
C SER A 59 1.42 15.08 -0.78
N LEU A 60 1.33 13.94 -0.10
CA LEU A 60 0.50 12.80 -0.49
C LEU A 60 -0.35 12.38 0.71
N LEU A 61 -1.66 12.37 0.51
CA LEU A 61 -2.65 12.00 1.52
C LEU A 61 -3.57 10.94 0.94
N PHE A 62 -3.67 9.78 1.58
CA PHE A 62 -4.60 8.74 1.17
C PHE A 62 -5.20 8.01 2.38
N SER A 63 -6.34 7.39 2.16
CA SER A 63 -7.11 6.74 3.23
C SER A 63 -7.32 5.25 2.92
N PRO A 64 -6.49 4.36 3.48
CA PRO A 64 -6.70 2.92 3.37
C PRO A 64 -7.82 2.43 4.29
N THR A 65 -8.56 1.42 3.84
CA THR A 65 -9.64 0.80 4.64
C THR A 65 -9.21 -0.54 5.27
N HIS A 66 -8.09 -1.11 4.83
CA HIS A 66 -7.55 -2.37 5.33
C HIS A 66 -6.58 -2.18 6.50
N PRO A 67 -6.48 -3.15 7.45
CA PRO A 67 -5.54 -3.06 8.57
C PRO A 67 -4.06 -3.02 8.17
N TRP A 68 -3.70 -3.48 6.98
CA TRP A 68 -2.35 -3.36 6.44
C TRP A 68 -2.34 -3.55 4.92
N ALA A 69 -1.33 -3.01 4.25
CA ALA A 69 -1.05 -3.22 2.84
C ALA A 69 0.40 -2.86 2.49
N ILE A 70 1.01 -3.60 1.57
CA ILE A 70 2.25 -3.15 0.92
C ILE A 70 1.88 -2.09 -0.12
N THR A 71 2.43 -0.89 0.05
CA THR A 71 2.08 0.28 -0.75
C THR A 71 3.29 0.78 -1.54
N TYR A 72 3.06 1.20 -2.78
CA TYR A 72 4.03 1.84 -3.66
C TYR A 72 3.49 3.18 -4.14
N VAL A 73 4.39 4.14 -4.36
CA VAL A 73 4.05 5.44 -4.94
C VAL A 73 4.97 5.71 -6.11
N ASN A 74 4.39 5.78 -7.30
CA ASN A 74 5.09 5.99 -8.55
C ASN A 74 4.64 7.31 -9.20
N LEU A 75 5.51 7.86 -10.04
CA LEU A 75 5.28 9.00 -10.90
C LEU A 75 5.35 8.55 -12.36
N GLY A 76 4.45 9.08 -13.18
CA GLY A 76 4.52 9.02 -14.62
C GLY A 76 4.43 10.41 -15.21
N LEU A 77 5.39 10.77 -16.07
CA LEU A 77 5.41 12.07 -16.75
C LEU A 77 4.52 12.03 -17.99
N GLY A 78 3.80 13.12 -18.25
CA GLY A 78 2.89 13.25 -19.38
C GLY A 78 1.45 13.58 -18.95
N SER A 79 0.58 13.72 -19.94
CA SER A 79 -0.76 14.28 -19.75
C SER A 79 -1.91 13.42 -20.27
N ASP A 80 -1.66 12.24 -20.82
CA ASP A 80 -2.67 11.39 -21.46
C ASP A 80 -2.66 9.95 -20.93
N ASN A 81 -3.52 9.09 -21.49
CA ASN A 81 -3.69 7.71 -21.02
C ASN A 81 -2.51 6.79 -21.37
N THR A 82 -1.49 7.28 -22.07
CA THR A 82 -0.27 6.54 -22.43
C THR A 82 0.86 6.70 -21.40
N VAL A 83 0.65 7.52 -20.37
CA VAL A 83 1.60 7.73 -19.27
C VAL A 83 2.06 6.40 -18.67
N ILE A 84 3.39 6.24 -18.56
CA ILE A 84 4.05 5.09 -17.95
C ILE A 84 4.54 5.50 -16.56
N PHE A 85 4.17 4.74 -15.53
CA PHE A 85 4.57 4.96 -14.15
C PHE A 85 5.89 4.24 -13.85
N ASN A 86 7.00 4.79 -14.32
CA ASN A 86 8.34 4.20 -14.24
C ASN A 86 9.29 4.86 -13.23
N ILE A 87 8.84 5.92 -12.54
CA ILE A 87 9.65 6.65 -11.55
C ILE A 87 9.12 6.31 -10.16
N SER A 88 9.92 5.64 -9.34
CA SER A 88 9.59 5.35 -7.93
C SER A 88 9.78 6.62 -7.09
N LEU A 89 8.73 7.09 -6.42
CA LEU A 89 8.81 8.22 -5.48
C LEU A 89 8.95 7.74 -4.03
N ILE A 90 8.21 6.69 -3.68
CA ILE A 90 8.38 5.96 -2.43
C ILE A 90 8.48 4.49 -2.81
N GLU A 91 9.65 3.92 -2.50
CA GLU A 91 9.87 2.47 -2.55
C GLU A 91 8.81 1.73 -1.72
N GLY A 92 8.64 0.43 -1.96
CA GLY A 92 7.65 -0.36 -1.25
C GLY A 92 7.71 -0.17 0.27
N PHE A 93 6.57 0.17 0.88
CA PHE A 93 6.44 0.31 2.33
C PHE A 93 5.24 -0.47 2.85
N ASN A 94 5.35 -0.99 4.06
CA ASN A 94 4.23 -1.62 4.75
C ASN A 94 3.43 -0.55 5.48
N GLN A 95 2.21 -0.27 5.05
CA GLN A 95 1.24 0.55 5.76
C GLN A 95 0.48 -0.35 6.75
N THR A 96 0.29 0.12 7.98
CA THR A 96 -0.45 -0.56 9.05
C THR A 96 -1.54 0.36 9.59
N GLY A 97 -2.66 -0.19 10.04
CA GLY A 97 -3.85 0.53 10.50
C GLY A 97 -4.71 1.07 9.35
N ASN A 98 -5.91 1.55 9.67
CA ASN A 98 -6.81 2.21 8.73
C ASN A 98 -6.98 3.71 9.10
N GLY A 99 -7.66 4.47 8.25
CA GLY A 99 -7.87 5.90 8.44
C GLY A 99 -7.15 6.70 7.36
N THR A 100 -6.37 7.71 7.74
CA THR A 100 -5.66 8.59 6.81
C THR A 100 -4.16 8.51 7.06
N LEU A 101 -3.39 8.27 6.01
CA LEU A 101 -1.93 8.31 6.00
C LEU A 101 -1.48 9.50 5.16
N CYS A 102 -0.63 10.36 5.73
CA CYS A 102 -0.04 11.50 5.05
C CYS A 102 1.48 11.43 5.01
N PHE A 103 2.02 11.72 3.84
CA PHE A 103 3.41 12.12 3.64
C PHE A 103 3.42 13.64 3.42
N PRO A 104 3.96 14.44 4.36
CA PRO A 104 4.00 15.90 4.20
C PRO A 104 4.71 16.35 2.93
N LYS A 105 5.78 15.65 2.56
CA LYS A 105 6.51 15.87 1.32
C LYS A 105 7.02 14.54 0.78
N VAL A 106 6.60 14.20 -0.43
CA VAL A 106 7.14 13.11 -1.24
C VAL A 106 8.11 13.75 -2.23
N GLY A 107 9.41 13.52 -2.03
CA GLY A 107 10.46 14.10 -2.88
C GLY A 107 10.47 13.52 -4.28
N ILE A 108 11.00 14.28 -5.23
CA ILE A 108 11.20 13.86 -6.61
C ILE A 108 12.69 13.59 -6.85
N PRO A 109 13.06 12.49 -7.53
CA PRO A 109 14.43 12.27 -7.97
C PRO A 109 14.97 13.39 -8.86
N GLU A 110 16.24 13.73 -8.71
CA GLU A 110 16.90 14.73 -9.56
C GLU A 110 17.04 14.24 -11.01
N GLY A 111 17.26 15.18 -11.94
CA GLY A 111 17.57 14.86 -13.34
C GLY A 111 16.38 14.54 -14.23
N LEU A 112 15.15 14.72 -13.76
CA LEU A 112 13.93 14.48 -14.55
C LEU A 112 13.53 15.63 -15.50
N GLY A 113 14.21 16.78 -15.42
CA GLY A 113 13.92 17.94 -16.26
C GLY A 113 12.52 18.54 -16.06
N ILE A 114 11.94 18.38 -14.87
CA ILE A 114 10.62 18.90 -14.53
C ILE A 114 10.68 20.43 -14.41
N THR A 115 9.78 21.10 -15.13
CA THR A 115 9.58 22.55 -15.07
C THR A 115 8.14 22.89 -14.70
N ALA A 116 7.88 24.13 -14.27
CA ALA A 116 6.51 24.61 -14.09
C ALA A 116 5.67 24.39 -15.37
N GLY A 117 4.43 23.96 -15.20
CA GLY A 117 3.52 23.57 -16.27
C GLY A 117 3.69 22.13 -16.78
N SER A 118 4.75 21.42 -16.37
CA SER A 118 4.89 19.99 -16.71
C SER A 118 3.74 19.19 -16.12
N ASN A 119 3.13 18.32 -16.92
CA ASN A 119 2.05 17.44 -16.47
C ASN A 119 2.60 16.08 -16.07
N ALA A 120 2.03 15.51 -15.01
CA ALA A 120 2.32 14.16 -14.58
C ALA A 120 1.11 13.51 -13.92
N SER A 121 1.26 12.25 -13.56
CA SER A 121 0.30 11.48 -12.78
C SER A 121 1.04 10.77 -11.64
N LEU A 122 0.51 10.85 -10.43
CA LEU A 122 0.91 9.97 -9.33
C LEU A 122 0.08 8.69 -9.41
N GLN A 123 0.72 7.55 -9.16
CA GLN A 123 0.06 6.26 -8.97
C GLN A 123 0.37 5.75 -7.58
N VAL A 124 -0.69 5.46 -6.82
CA VAL A 124 -0.59 4.72 -5.56
C VAL A 124 -1.07 3.30 -5.84
N ILE A 125 -0.27 2.32 -5.42
CA ILE A 125 -0.59 0.90 -5.54
C ILE A 125 -0.65 0.30 -4.15
N GLN A 126 -1.71 -0.43 -3.83
CA GLN A 126 -1.76 -1.27 -2.64
C GLN A 126 -1.88 -2.74 -3.03
N LEU A 127 -1.02 -3.58 -2.47
CA LEU A 127 -1.14 -5.04 -2.60
C LEU A 127 -2.11 -5.58 -1.57
N THR A 128 -3.00 -6.47 -2.00
CA THR A 128 -3.89 -7.22 -1.13
C THR A 128 -3.14 -8.38 -0.47
N GLU A 129 -3.71 -8.96 0.59
CA GLU A 129 -3.11 -10.09 1.31
C GLU A 129 -2.83 -11.31 0.41
N LEU A 130 -3.58 -11.44 -0.68
CA LEU A 130 -3.45 -12.53 -1.67
C LEU A 130 -2.52 -12.17 -2.84
N GLY A 131 -1.85 -11.02 -2.81
CA GLY A 131 -0.90 -10.59 -3.84
C GLY A 131 -1.53 -9.93 -5.07
N SER A 132 -2.85 -9.70 -5.09
CA SER A 132 -3.48 -8.84 -6.10
C SER A 132 -3.11 -7.37 -5.83
N ALA A 133 -3.25 -6.51 -6.83
CA ALA A 133 -2.92 -5.09 -6.70
C ALA A 133 -4.14 -4.22 -6.99
N LEU A 134 -4.28 -3.16 -6.20
CA LEU A 134 -5.28 -2.11 -6.36
C LEU A 134 -4.57 -0.80 -6.70
N TYR A 135 -5.15 -0.03 -7.63
CA TYR A 135 -4.52 1.11 -8.25
C TYR A 135 -5.41 2.34 -8.16
N ASN A 136 -4.83 3.48 -7.75
CA ASN A 136 -5.43 4.80 -7.90
C ASN A 136 -4.40 5.73 -8.52
N CYS A 137 -4.86 6.69 -9.31
CA CYS A 137 -4.02 7.75 -9.83
C CYS A 137 -4.59 9.12 -9.52
N ALA A 138 -3.71 10.11 -9.44
CA ALA A 138 -4.04 11.51 -9.29
C ALA A 138 -3.22 12.32 -10.30
N ASP A 139 -3.90 13.15 -11.08
CA ASP A 139 -3.27 13.94 -12.14
C ASP A 139 -2.81 15.29 -11.58
N ILE A 140 -1.56 15.63 -11.85
CA ILE A 140 -0.91 16.83 -11.35
C ILE A 140 -0.36 17.70 -12.47
N THR A 141 -0.20 18.97 -12.16
CA THR A 141 0.60 19.93 -12.93
C THR A 141 1.64 20.53 -11.99
N PHE A 142 2.91 20.46 -12.37
CA PHE A 142 3.98 21.02 -11.56
C PHE A 142 3.91 22.54 -11.56
N SER A 143 4.03 23.16 -10.38
CA SER A 143 3.87 24.61 -10.19
C SER A 143 4.89 25.14 -9.18
N GLU A 144 5.43 26.34 -9.44
CA GLU A 144 6.27 27.08 -8.49
C GLU A 144 5.46 27.66 -7.32
N ASN A 145 4.14 27.81 -7.50
CA ASN A 145 3.23 28.38 -6.52
C ASN A 145 2.47 27.32 -5.71
N ALA A 146 2.70 26.03 -6.01
CA ALA A 146 2.08 24.97 -5.23
C ALA A 146 2.71 24.89 -3.84
N GLU A 147 1.86 24.85 -2.82
CA GLU A 147 2.27 24.70 -1.43
C GLU A 147 2.04 23.27 -0.94
N LEU A 148 2.79 22.88 0.09
CA LEU A 148 2.50 21.65 0.83
C LEU A 148 1.19 21.80 1.60
N LEU A 149 0.52 20.68 1.84
CA LEU A 149 -0.59 20.65 2.78
C LEU A 149 -0.13 21.15 4.15
N SER A 150 -0.98 21.96 4.78
CA SER A 150 -0.79 22.43 6.13
C SER A 150 -0.75 21.26 7.13
N THR A 151 -0.13 21.48 8.29
CA THR A 151 0.04 20.43 9.32
C THR A 151 -1.26 19.91 9.91
N ASP A 152 -2.33 20.71 9.85
CA ASP A 152 -3.70 20.32 10.26
C ASP A 152 -4.43 19.51 9.18
N THR A 153 -4.05 19.64 7.91
CA THR A 153 -4.63 18.84 6.81
C THR A 153 -3.86 17.53 6.61
N CYS A 154 -2.53 17.59 6.69
CA CYS A 154 -1.65 16.44 6.54
C CYS A 154 -1.42 15.73 7.88
N THR A 155 -2.47 15.05 8.37
CA THR A 155 -2.44 14.35 9.66
C THR A 155 -2.69 12.87 9.52
N ASN A 156 -1.93 12.07 10.24
CA ASN A 156 -2.16 10.63 10.35
C ASN A 156 -3.28 10.35 11.37
N SER A 157 -4.21 9.45 11.03
CA SER A 157 -5.19 8.94 11.99
C SER A 157 -4.52 8.17 13.13
N SER A 158 -5.17 8.09 14.29
CA SER A 158 -4.67 7.27 15.40
C SER A 158 -4.58 5.80 15.01
N GLY A 159 -3.44 5.16 15.26
CA GLY A 159 -3.24 3.73 14.97
C GLY A 159 -2.84 3.41 13.54
N ILE A 160 -2.70 4.40 12.65
CA ILE A 160 -2.09 4.22 11.34
C ILE A 160 -0.59 4.49 11.38
N GLY A 161 0.18 3.74 10.59
CA GLY A 161 1.62 3.84 10.51
C GLY A 161 2.16 3.28 9.21
N TRP A 162 3.46 3.44 9.00
CA TRP A 162 4.14 2.87 7.85
C TRP A 162 5.60 2.57 8.16
N MET A 163 6.18 1.60 7.45
CA MET A 163 7.60 1.25 7.54
C MET A 163 8.14 0.84 6.16
N PRO A 164 9.32 1.33 5.72
CA PRO A 164 9.94 0.89 4.47
C PRO A 164 10.15 -0.62 4.43
N ILE A 165 10.03 -1.23 3.25
CA ILE A 165 10.38 -2.63 3.00
C ILE A 165 11.84 -2.68 2.54
N GLY A 166 12.68 -3.34 3.31
CA GLY A 166 14.11 -3.45 3.02
C GLY A 166 14.94 -3.60 4.30
N PRO A 167 16.27 -3.68 4.18
CA PRO A 167 17.14 -3.68 5.35
C PRO A 167 16.91 -2.38 6.14
N ALA A 168 16.73 -2.51 7.45
CA ALA A 168 16.67 -1.35 8.33
C ALA A 168 17.91 -0.46 8.09
N PRO A 169 17.78 0.88 8.16
CA PRO A 169 18.95 1.76 8.11
C PRO A 169 19.95 1.26 9.16
N ALA A 170 21.21 1.08 8.75
CA ALA A 170 22.27 0.79 9.70
C ALA A 170 22.26 1.89 10.77
N THR A 171 21.86 1.55 11.99
CA THR A 171 22.06 2.46 13.10
C THR A 171 23.57 2.58 13.28
N ASN A 172 24.11 3.79 13.12
CA ASN A 172 25.49 4.10 13.53
C ASN A 172 25.54 4.11 15.07
N ASN A 173 25.32 2.94 15.67
CA ASN A 173 25.49 2.71 17.08
C ASN A 173 26.89 2.11 17.26
N THR A 174 27.81 2.94 17.73
CA THR A 174 29.08 2.50 18.31
C THR A 174 28.77 1.39 19.31
N PRO A 175 29.36 0.19 19.20
CA PRO A 175 29.02 -0.90 20.12
C PRO A 175 29.54 -0.57 21.53
N PRO A 176 28.73 -0.71 22.59
CA PRO A 176 29.32 -0.97 23.90
C PRO A 176 29.86 -2.40 23.87
N ASP A 177 31.17 -2.53 24.06
CA ASP A 177 31.82 -3.78 24.44
C ASP A 177 31.07 -4.36 25.65
N THR A 178 30.44 -5.53 25.48
CA THR A 178 30.42 -6.65 26.43
C THR A 178 29.46 -7.75 25.96
N GLY A 179 29.97 -8.98 25.90
CA GLY A 179 29.17 -10.16 26.27
C GLY A 179 28.54 -10.96 25.13
N MET A 180 29.21 -12.06 24.80
CA MET A 180 28.76 -13.17 23.96
C MET A 180 27.31 -13.62 24.19
N GLY A 181 26.61 -13.90 23.09
CA GLY A 181 25.85 -15.14 22.93
C GLY A 181 24.41 -15.15 23.44
N ALA A 182 23.47 -14.86 22.55
CA ALA A 182 22.19 -15.57 22.53
C ALA A 182 21.75 -15.71 21.07
N ALA A 183 22.25 -16.77 20.43
CA ALA A 183 21.57 -17.35 19.27
C ALA A 183 20.15 -17.68 19.71
N LEU A 184 19.14 -17.13 19.03
CA LEU A 184 17.77 -17.60 19.18
C LEU A 184 17.74 -19.06 18.71
N SER A 185 17.74 -19.97 19.67
CA SER A 185 17.43 -21.37 19.45
C SER A 185 16.02 -21.43 18.90
N ILE A 186 15.88 -21.85 17.64
CA ILE A 186 14.60 -22.28 17.09
C ILE A 186 14.27 -23.57 17.84
N ASP A 187 13.29 -23.50 18.74
CA ASP A 187 12.77 -24.67 19.42
C ASP A 187 12.26 -25.67 18.38
N GLN A 188 12.96 -26.80 18.28
CA GLN A 188 12.67 -27.90 17.38
C GLN A 188 11.48 -28.75 17.88
N ALA A 189 10.62 -28.21 18.75
CA ALA A 189 9.33 -28.80 19.13
C ALA A 189 8.14 -28.32 18.27
N ALA A 190 8.29 -27.25 17.46
CA ALA A 190 7.18 -26.71 16.66
C ALA A 190 6.94 -27.42 15.30
N LYS A 191 7.67 -28.49 14.98
CA LYS A 191 7.53 -29.26 13.73
C LYS A 191 6.62 -30.51 13.83
N THR A 192 5.93 -30.74 14.94
CA THR A 192 5.11 -31.98 15.09
C THR A 192 3.83 -31.80 15.91
N LEU A 193 3.12 -30.70 15.72
CA LEU A 193 1.73 -30.49 16.16
C LEU A 193 1.03 -29.70 15.04
N GLY A 194 0.11 -30.20 14.23
CA GLY A 194 -0.60 -31.46 14.20
C GLY A 194 -1.68 -31.34 13.13
N LEU A 195 -1.30 -31.34 11.85
CA LEU A 195 -2.25 -31.51 10.74
C LEU A 195 -2.98 -32.87 10.79
N GLY A 196 -2.53 -33.80 11.63
CA GLY A 196 -3.17 -35.09 11.89
C GLY A 196 -4.24 -35.11 12.99
N VAL A 197 -4.28 -34.12 13.90
CA VAL A 197 -5.25 -34.14 15.02
C VAL A 197 -6.62 -33.60 14.60
N ILE A 198 -6.66 -32.66 13.66
CA ILE A 198 -7.92 -32.10 13.14
C ILE A 198 -8.68 -33.12 12.28
N MET A 199 -7.99 -34.06 11.63
CA MET A 199 -8.63 -35.13 10.85
C MET A 199 -9.06 -36.32 11.71
N ALA A 200 -8.36 -36.65 12.81
CA ALA A 200 -8.72 -37.78 13.66
C ALA A 200 -9.99 -37.53 14.53
N LEU A 201 -10.27 -36.27 14.89
CA LEU A 201 -11.49 -35.91 15.62
C LEU A 201 -12.75 -35.92 14.74
N LEU A 202 -12.60 -35.85 13.42
CA LEU A 202 -13.71 -35.86 12.46
C LEU A 202 -14.18 -37.27 12.06
N PHE A 203 -13.39 -38.32 12.34
CA PHE A 203 -13.75 -39.71 12.00
C PHE A 203 -14.26 -40.56 13.18
N TRP A 204 -14.30 -40.02 14.41
CA TRP A 204 -14.93 -40.74 15.54
C TRP A 204 -16.45 -40.49 15.65
N ASN A 205 -16.99 -39.43 15.04
CA ASN A 205 -18.42 -39.05 15.18
C ASN A 205 -19.32 -39.50 14.00
N LEU A 206 -18.87 -40.46 13.18
CA LEU A 206 -19.67 -41.05 12.10
C LEU A 206 -19.68 -42.58 12.23
N GLN A 207 -20.28 -43.09 13.30
CA GLN A 207 -20.93 -44.40 13.29
C GLN A 207 -22.33 -44.23 13.91
N PHE A 208 -23.30 -44.84 13.21
CA PHE A 208 -24.76 -44.73 13.30
C PHE A 208 -25.41 -43.59 12.53
#